data_AF-A0A5L8QG98-F1
#
_entry.id   AF-A0A5L8QG98-F1
#
_cell.length_a   1.000
_cell.length_b   1.000
_cell.length_c   1.000
_cell.angle_alpha   90.00
_cell.angle_beta   90.00
_cell.angle_gamma   90.00
#
_symmetry.space_group_name_H-M   'P 1'
#
loop_
_entity.id
_entity.type
_entity.pdbx_description
1 polymer ?
#
loop_
_entity_poly.entity_id
_entity_poly.type
_entity_poly.pdbx_seq_one_letter_code
_entity_poly.pdbx_strand_id
1 'polypeptide(L)'
;MKQYLYIAQGSLEPSKCKIGITNDLNRRLKEYNSITGISAENSYSYLFAAEVNDMRALEQDIKNNFSHLREQKSREIYFYNPSLFDMYVDFIQSSEHFLKKVLFKEPKKPNIVKPKAVPSMKERGIEKRIDILNRAKRVKDDEFYTRMEDVEKELSMYPAKIWKDKVVFCNCDDAIGVKRDYTDSSAFALYFLKHFFRLKLKKLICTHYSGKVDLFSSGPKGYIFTKEGANEIIETPKDYTGSFDSELSLKILNEEANIVCTNPPFSKAIEYWDILIKSKKKFIIISNVTIPISTAFIPYFMKKKMWAGYNSIDEYLNQKRIPIRAAGHFFTNFPIKDRPKIKHLKFTPLKQIPNEYQKYDDNGTLLVDNNFIPNDYDAPFAVSARQILNGVLECGYEIVSQKQYTPLIENKQKFKRVLIQKIKEN
;
A
#
# COMPACT_ATOMS: atom_id res chain seq x y z
N MET A 1 -16.10 -15.96 37.26
CA MET A 1 -15.99 -14.48 37.23
C MET A 1 -15.49 -14.09 35.85
N LYS A 2 -16.06 -13.05 35.22
CA LYS A 2 -15.58 -12.63 33.89
C LYS A 2 -14.19 -12.03 34.00
N GLN A 3 -13.31 -12.42 33.09
CA GLN A 3 -11.95 -11.91 33.01
C GLN A 3 -11.84 -11.02 31.78
N TYR A 4 -11.14 -9.90 31.92
CA TYR A 4 -10.97 -8.94 30.84
C TYR A 4 -9.51 -8.55 30.69
N LEU A 5 -9.12 -8.36 29.44
CA LEU A 5 -7.93 -7.62 29.05
C LEU A 5 -8.35 -6.34 28.34
N TYR A 6 -7.65 -5.24 28.61
CA TYR A 6 -7.95 -3.93 28.03
C TYR A 6 -6.69 -3.19 27.59
N ILE A 7 -6.90 -2.26 26.64
CA ILE A 7 -5.94 -1.23 26.24
C ILE A 7 -6.58 0.11 26.57
N ALA A 8 -5.95 0.87 27.46
CA ALA A 8 -6.39 2.20 27.86
C ALA A 8 -5.38 3.27 27.44
N GLN A 9 -5.86 4.50 27.25
CA GLN A 9 -5.02 5.65 26.96
C GLN A 9 -5.49 6.87 27.76
N GLY A 10 -4.52 7.62 28.30
CA GLY A 10 -4.76 8.90 28.95
C GLY A 10 -4.82 10.03 27.91
N SER A 11 -5.71 11.01 28.12
CA SER A 11 -5.92 12.13 27.19
C SER A 11 -4.69 13.02 26.99
N LEU A 12 -3.79 13.11 27.98
CA LEU A 12 -2.53 13.89 27.87
C LEU A 12 -1.32 13.07 27.42
N GLU A 13 -1.46 11.75 27.34
CA GLU A 13 -0.38 10.84 26.92
C GLU A 13 -0.75 10.11 25.63
N PRO A 14 -1.01 10.83 24.52
CA PRO A 14 -1.49 10.22 23.30
C PRO A 14 -0.47 9.29 22.67
N SER A 15 0.81 9.32 23.06
CA SER A 15 1.88 8.46 22.52
C SER A 15 2.08 7.14 23.28
N LYS A 16 1.35 6.94 24.39
CA LYS A 16 1.42 5.73 25.21
C LYS A 16 0.07 5.05 25.29
N CYS A 17 0.09 3.72 25.34
CA CYS A 17 -1.09 2.94 25.69
C CYS A 17 -0.74 1.98 26.83
N LYS A 18 -1.72 1.76 27.70
CA LYS A 18 -1.62 0.89 28.86
C LYS A 18 -2.40 -0.38 28.63
N ILE A 19 -1.72 -1.52 28.68
CA ILE A 19 -2.38 -2.83 28.66
C ILE A 19 -2.52 -3.32 30.10
N GLY A 20 -3.70 -3.84 30.43
CA GLY A 20 -3.95 -4.38 31.76
C GLY A 20 -5.08 -5.38 31.77
N ILE A 21 -5.21 -6.03 32.92
CA ILE A 21 -6.21 -7.06 33.18
C ILE A 21 -7.13 -6.64 34.33
N THR A 22 -8.38 -7.08 34.30
CA THR A 22 -9.35 -6.83 35.38
C THR A 22 -10.51 -7.81 35.31
N ASN A 23 -11.17 -8.05 36.44
CA ASN A 23 -12.47 -8.73 36.47
C ASN A 23 -13.65 -7.75 36.37
N ASP A 24 -13.38 -6.44 36.45
CA ASP A 24 -14.37 -5.36 36.38
C ASP A 24 -13.77 -4.14 35.68
N LEU A 25 -14.21 -3.88 34.45
CA LEU A 25 -13.79 -2.75 33.62
C LEU A 25 -14.26 -1.40 34.19
N ASN A 26 -15.48 -1.33 34.73
CA ASN A 26 -16.04 -0.07 35.22
C ASN A 26 -15.32 0.39 36.50
N ARG A 27 -15.08 -0.54 37.42
CA ARG A 27 -14.30 -0.28 38.64
C ARG A 27 -12.88 0.17 38.29
N ARG A 28 -12.23 -0.52 37.36
CA ARG A 28 -10.86 -0.22 36.95
C ARG A 28 -10.70 1.13 36.26
N LEU A 29 -11.65 1.52 35.41
CA LEU A 29 -11.64 2.84 34.78
C LEU A 29 -11.87 3.97 35.79
N LYS A 30 -12.75 3.74 36.77
CA LYS A 30 -12.94 4.68 37.89
C LYS A 30 -11.66 4.89 38.69
N GLU A 31 -10.93 3.81 39.02
CA GLU A 31 -9.63 3.90 39.71
C GLU A 31 -8.65 4.80 38.96
N TYR A 32 -8.50 4.61 37.64
CA TYR A 32 -7.62 5.46 36.84
C TYR A 32 -8.00 6.93 36.89
N ASN A 33 -9.29 7.24 36.81
CA ASN A 33 -9.77 8.61 36.80
C ASN A 33 -9.89 9.23 38.21
N SER A 34 -9.87 8.42 39.28
CA SER A 34 -9.84 8.91 40.66
C SER A 34 -8.45 9.26 41.16
N ILE A 35 -7.42 8.57 40.65
CA ILE A 35 -6.02 8.78 41.06
C ILE A 35 -5.42 10.05 40.45
N THR A 36 -5.93 10.51 39.30
CA THR A 36 -5.36 11.67 38.57
C THR A 36 -5.74 13.04 39.14
N GLY A 37 -6.50 13.10 40.25
CA GLY A 37 -6.75 14.35 40.98
C GLY A 37 -7.38 15.46 40.14
N ILE A 38 -8.71 15.43 39.99
CA ILE A 38 -9.59 16.54 39.60
C ILE A 38 -8.91 17.68 38.81
N SER A 39 -8.49 17.39 37.59
CA SER A 39 -8.65 18.32 36.48
C SER A 39 -9.20 17.51 35.32
N ALA A 40 -10.16 18.07 34.57
CA ALA A 40 -10.80 17.40 33.44
C ALA A 40 -9.82 17.10 32.27
N GLU A 41 -8.52 17.29 32.46
CA GLU A 41 -7.51 17.33 31.41
C GLU A 41 -6.77 15.98 31.24
N ASN A 42 -6.63 15.13 32.28
CA ASN A 42 -5.99 13.81 32.16
C ASN A 42 -6.92 12.64 32.53
N SER A 43 -7.87 12.33 31.65
CA SER A 43 -8.80 11.20 31.79
C SER A 43 -8.34 10.00 30.98
N TYR A 44 -8.48 8.80 31.56
CA TYR A 44 -8.29 7.54 30.87
C TYR A 44 -9.57 7.08 30.21
N SER A 45 -9.44 6.52 29.01
CA SER A 45 -10.50 5.82 28.29
C SER A 45 -9.98 4.50 27.74
N TYR A 46 -10.87 3.52 27.56
CA TYR A 46 -10.54 2.28 26.88
C TYR A 46 -10.55 2.49 25.36
N LEU A 47 -9.41 2.24 24.72
CA LEU A 47 -9.32 2.10 23.27
C LEU A 47 -9.81 0.72 22.83
N PHE A 48 -9.58 -0.29 23.66
CA PHE A 48 -10.00 -1.68 23.43
C PHE A 48 -10.26 -2.40 24.75
N ALA A 49 -11.21 -3.33 24.76
CA ALA A 49 -11.27 -4.38 25.76
C ALA A 49 -11.86 -5.66 25.19
N ALA A 50 -11.47 -6.79 25.76
CA ALA A 50 -11.94 -8.11 25.39
C ALA A 50 -12.26 -8.94 26.64
N GLU A 51 -13.33 -9.74 26.55
CA GLU A 51 -13.57 -10.85 27.46
C GLU A 51 -12.66 -12.01 27.04
N VAL A 52 -11.96 -12.60 28.00
CA VAL A 52 -10.95 -13.65 27.79
C VAL A 52 -11.17 -14.81 28.75
N ASN A 53 -10.72 -16.02 28.39
CA ASN A 53 -10.84 -17.19 29.27
C ASN A 53 -9.73 -17.25 30.34
N ASP A 54 -8.54 -16.74 30.03
CA ASP A 54 -7.40 -16.61 30.94
C ASP A 54 -6.69 -15.27 30.68
N MET A 55 -6.94 -14.27 31.53
CA MET A 55 -6.31 -12.96 31.36
C MET A 55 -4.85 -12.96 31.78
N ARG A 56 -4.42 -13.84 32.69
CA ARG A 56 -3.04 -13.87 33.20
C ARG A 56 -2.10 -14.50 32.19
N ALA A 57 -2.51 -15.59 31.56
CA ALA A 57 -1.77 -16.22 30.47
C ALA A 57 -1.59 -15.22 29.31
N LEU A 58 -2.67 -14.60 28.84
CA LEU A 58 -2.60 -13.62 27.76
C LEU A 58 -1.77 -12.37 28.12
N GLU A 59 -1.86 -11.88 29.36
CA GLU A 59 -0.99 -10.78 29.82
C GLU A 59 0.49 -11.18 29.79
N GLN A 60 0.81 -12.40 30.18
CA GLN A 60 2.17 -12.93 30.15
C GLN A 60 2.67 -13.11 28.71
N ASP A 61 1.83 -13.60 27.80
CA ASP A 61 2.15 -13.69 26.39
C ASP A 61 2.51 -12.31 25.82
N ILE A 62 1.70 -11.29 26.11
CA ILE A 62 1.98 -9.91 25.67
C ILE A 62 3.33 -9.42 26.22
N LYS A 63 3.62 -9.67 27.52
CA LYS A 63 4.91 -9.28 28.13
C LYS A 63 6.10 -9.97 27.45
N ASN A 64 5.97 -11.24 27.12
CA ASN A 64 7.03 -12.03 26.52
C ASN A 64 7.27 -11.59 25.06
N ASN A 65 6.19 -11.45 24.29
CA ASN A 65 6.22 -11.17 22.86
C ASN A 65 6.60 -9.71 22.53
N PHE A 66 6.25 -8.76 23.41
CA PHE A 66 6.47 -7.33 23.18
C PHE A 66 7.40 -6.68 24.21
N SER A 67 8.29 -7.47 24.82
CA SER A 67 9.26 -6.99 25.83
C SER A 67 10.09 -5.79 25.35
N HIS A 68 10.45 -5.75 24.07
CA HIS A 68 11.22 -4.68 23.43
C HIS A 68 10.43 -3.37 23.21
N LEU A 69 9.10 -3.39 23.30
CA LEU A 69 8.23 -2.21 23.17
C LEU A 69 7.74 -1.68 24.53
N ARG A 70 8.13 -2.35 25.62
CA ARG A 70 7.63 -2.08 26.97
C ARG A 70 8.50 -1.06 27.72
N GLU A 71 7.85 -0.17 28.47
CA GLU A 71 8.51 0.69 29.45
C GLU A 71 9.11 -0.14 30.62
N GLN A 72 10.45 -0.24 30.67
CA GLN A 72 11.14 -1.06 31.67
C GLN A 72 11.07 -0.51 33.11
N LYS A 73 10.85 0.80 33.27
CA LYS A 73 10.88 1.46 34.58
C LYS A 73 9.60 1.30 35.40
N SER A 74 8.48 0.98 34.76
CA SER A 74 7.18 0.88 35.44
C SER A 74 6.77 -0.58 35.70
N ARG A 75 6.10 -0.82 36.83
CA ARG A 75 5.45 -2.13 37.11
C ARG A 75 4.24 -2.39 36.19
N GLU A 76 3.75 -1.36 35.51
CA GLU A 76 2.63 -1.43 34.59
C GLU A 76 3.11 -1.74 33.17
N ILE A 77 2.19 -2.15 32.29
CA ILE A 77 2.52 -2.49 30.91
C ILE A 77 2.14 -1.30 30.03
N TYR A 78 3.10 -0.39 29.85
CA TYR A 78 2.98 0.67 28.86
C TYR A 78 3.72 0.29 27.59
N PHE A 79 3.06 0.47 26.46
CA PHE A 79 3.67 0.40 25.15
C PHE A 79 3.75 1.78 24.52
N TYR A 80 4.89 2.03 23.89
CA TYR A 80 5.12 3.24 23.12
C TYR A 80 4.59 3.02 21.70
N ASN A 81 3.83 3.99 21.20
CA ASN A 81 3.31 4.11 19.84
C ASN A 81 1.86 3.61 19.58
N PRO A 82 0.88 4.52 19.49
CA PRO A 82 -0.50 4.24 19.05
C PRO A 82 -0.60 3.75 17.61
N SER A 83 0.39 4.02 16.76
CA SER A 83 0.39 3.52 15.38
C SER A 83 0.41 2.00 15.33
N LEU A 84 0.89 1.35 16.39
CA LEU A 84 0.90 -0.10 16.55
C LEU A 84 -0.35 -0.63 17.28
N PHE A 85 -1.34 0.22 17.58
CA PHE A 85 -2.56 -0.19 18.28
C PHE A 85 -3.25 -1.39 17.63
N ASP A 86 -3.42 -1.35 16.30
CA ASP A 86 -4.03 -2.45 15.55
C ASP A 86 -3.22 -3.74 15.65
N MET A 87 -1.89 -3.65 15.76
CA MET A 87 -1.02 -4.81 15.94
C MET A 87 -1.26 -5.51 17.27
N TYR A 88 -1.41 -4.74 18.36
CA TYR A 88 -1.76 -5.28 19.67
C TYR A 88 -3.16 -5.88 19.68
N VAL A 89 -4.13 -5.20 19.07
CA VAL A 89 -5.51 -5.71 18.95
C VAL A 89 -5.54 -7.00 18.14
N ASP A 90 -4.86 -7.03 16.99
CA ASP A 90 -4.77 -8.22 16.13
C ASP A 90 -4.08 -9.38 16.86
N PHE A 91 -3.04 -9.12 17.67
CA PHE A 91 -2.39 -10.14 18.52
C PHE A 91 -3.37 -10.70 19.54
N ILE A 92 -4.06 -9.83 20.29
CA ILE A 92 -5.04 -10.24 21.30
C ILE A 92 -6.16 -11.07 20.66
N GLN A 93 -6.72 -10.60 19.54
CA GLN A 93 -7.81 -11.28 18.84
C GLN A 93 -7.39 -12.61 18.20
N SER A 94 -6.10 -12.80 17.95
CA SER A 94 -5.55 -14.04 17.41
C SER A 94 -5.17 -15.06 18.48
N SER A 95 -5.22 -14.69 19.77
CA SER A 95 -4.93 -15.61 20.88
C SER A 95 -6.04 -16.63 21.09
N GLU A 96 -5.67 -17.84 21.52
CA GLU A 96 -6.61 -18.86 21.97
C GLU A 96 -7.40 -18.45 23.23
N HIS A 97 -6.92 -17.44 23.97
CA HIS A 97 -7.59 -16.93 25.16
C HIS A 97 -8.71 -15.93 24.85
N PHE A 98 -8.79 -15.42 23.62
CA PHE A 98 -9.79 -14.43 23.23
C PHE A 98 -11.18 -15.05 23.09
N LEU A 99 -12.17 -14.46 23.76
CA LEU A 99 -13.58 -14.87 23.61
C LEU A 99 -14.37 -13.90 22.73
N LYS A 100 -14.41 -12.62 23.12
CA LYS A 100 -15.10 -11.58 22.34
C LYS A 100 -14.65 -10.17 22.71
N LYS A 101 -14.79 -9.25 21.76
CA LYS A 101 -14.58 -7.81 21.98
C LYS A 101 -15.72 -7.24 22.83
N VAL A 102 -15.39 -6.42 23.82
CA VAL A 102 -16.35 -5.65 24.61
C VAL A 102 -16.68 -4.36 23.87
N LEU A 103 -17.96 -4.08 23.68
CA LEU A 103 -18.43 -2.84 23.08
C LEU A 103 -18.62 -1.79 24.16
N PHE A 104 -17.96 -0.64 24.00
CA PHE A 104 -18.22 0.55 24.81
C PHE A 104 -19.01 1.57 24.00
N LYS A 105 -19.82 2.41 24.65
CA LYS A 105 -20.29 3.65 24.03
C LYS A 105 -19.07 4.54 23.82
N GLU A 106 -18.73 4.86 22.57
CA GLU A 106 -17.64 5.79 22.29
C GLU A 106 -17.89 7.12 23.04
N PRO A 107 -16.88 7.69 23.73
CA PRO A 107 -16.98 9.07 24.15
C PRO A 107 -17.13 9.94 22.89
N LYS A 108 -18.02 10.94 22.95
CA LYS A 108 -18.24 11.89 21.86
C LYS A 108 -16.89 12.45 21.42
N LYS A 109 -16.49 12.17 20.17
CA LYS A 109 -15.29 12.77 19.58
C LYS A 109 -15.39 14.30 19.75
N PRO A 110 -14.34 15.00 20.21
CA PRO A 110 -14.31 16.45 20.11
C PRO A 110 -14.54 16.82 18.65
N ASN A 111 -15.35 17.85 18.40
CA ASN A 111 -15.72 18.31 17.06
C ASN A 111 -14.46 18.46 16.20
N ILE A 112 -14.26 17.49 15.30
CA ILE A 112 -13.26 17.61 14.24
C ILE A 112 -13.72 18.77 13.38
N VAL A 113 -12.94 19.85 13.38
CA VAL A 113 -13.10 20.94 12.43
C VAL A 113 -13.16 20.31 11.04
N LYS A 114 -14.32 20.43 10.37
CA LYS A 114 -14.54 19.87 9.03
C LYS A 114 -13.35 20.25 8.14
N PRO A 115 -12.74 19.31 7.40
CA PRO A 115 -11.79 19.67 6.37
C PRO A 115 -12.44 20.70 5.44
N LYS A 116 -11.68 21.74 5.06
CA LYS A 116 -12.12 22.70 4.04
C LYS A 116 -12.65 21.94 2.83
N ALA A 117 -13.77 22.42 2.30
CA ALA A 117 -14.53 21.80 1.22
C ALA A 117 -13.61 21.24 0.13
N VAL A 118 -13.72 19.93 -0.12
CA VAL A 118 -13.06 19.30 -1.25
C VAL A 118 -13.71 19.86 -2.52
N PRO A 119 -12.95 20.47 -3.44
CA PRO A 119 -13.52 21.01 -4.68
C PRO A 119 -14.23 19.91 -5.49
N SER A 120 -15.34 20.29 -6.11
CA SER A 120 -16.30 19.37 -6.74
C SER A 120 -15.67 18.62 -7.93
N MET A 121 -16.28 17.50 -8.35
CA MET A 121 -15.78 16.69 -9.48
C MET A 121 -15.64 17.48 -10.80
N LYS A 122 -16.34 18.61 -10.98
CA LYS A 122 -16.21 19.50 -12.15
C LYS A 122 -14.91 20.31 -12.14
N GLU A 123 -14.31 20.60 -10.98
CA GLU A 123 -13.04 21.35 -10.85
C GLU A 123 -11.78 20.47 -11.00
N ARG A 124 -11.99 19.15 -11.18
CA ARG A 124 -10.97 18.12 -11.48
C ARG A 124 -10.68 18.00 -12.98
N GLY A 125 -10.95 19.08 -13.72
CA GLY A 125 -10.93 19.16 -15.18
C GLY A 125 -9.60 18.78 -15.84
N ILE A 126 -9.73 18.44 -17.13
CA ILE A 126 -8.73 17.86 -18.04
C ILE A 126 -7.42 18.66 -18.08
N GLU A 127 -7.47 19.98 -17.88
CA GLU A 127 -6.32 20.89 -17.89
C GLU A 127 -5.31 20.61 -16.76
N LYS A 128 -5.77 20.26 -15.55
CA LYS A 128 -4.89 19.95 -14.42
C LYS A 128 -4.11 18.63 -14.63
N ARG A 129 -4.63 17.70 -15.45
CA ARG A 129 -3.96 16.42 -15.74
C ARG A 129 -2.79 16.57 -16.71
N ILE A 130 -2.93 17.47 -17.70
CA ILE A 130 -1.85 17.82 -18.61
C ILE A 130 -0.70 18.46 -17.81
N ASP A 131 -1.02 19.30 -16.83
CA ASP A 131 -0.03 19.91 -15.94
C ASP A 131 0.66 18.88 -15.02
N ILE A 132 -0.05 17.85 -14.53
CA ILE A 132 0.55 16.72 -13.78
C ILE A 132 1.56 15.95 -14.63
N LEU A 133 1.20 15.59 -15.87
CA LEU A 133 2.09 14.87 -16.79
C LEU A 133 3.31 15.71 -17.19
N ASN A 134 3.13 17.03 -17.34
CA ASN A 134 4.22 17.95 -17.65
C ASN A 134 5.13 18.25 -16.45
N ARG A 135 4.60 18.28 -15.22
CA ARG A 135 5.40 18.40 -13.98
C ARG A 135 6.15 17.13 -13.63
N ALA A 136 5.56 15.95 -13.89
CA ALA A 136 6.23 14.66 -13.71
C ALA A 136 7.49 14.51 -14.60
N LYS A 137 7.58 15.24 -15.73
CA LYS A 137 8.81 15.34 -16.53
C LYS A 137 9.89 16.24 -15.92
N ARG A 138 9.55 17.08 -14.93
CA ARG A 138 10.42 18.13 -14.36
C ARG A 138 10.96 17.79 -12.97
N VAL A 139 10.31 16.88 -12.24
CA VAL A 139 10.79 16.43 -10.93
C VAL A 139 11.92 15.44 -11.16
N LYS A 140 13.14 15.80 -10.75
CA LYS A 140 14.34 14.94 -10.80
C LYS A 140 14.47 14.00 -9.60
N ASP A 141 13.65 14.19 -8.57
CA ASP A 141 13.68 13.39 -7.34
C ASP A 141 12.64 12.26 -7.45
N ASP A 142 13.12 11.02 -7.57
CA ASP A 142 12.28 9.82 -7.67
C ASP A 142 11.88 9.23 -6.30
N GLU A 143 12.20 9.91 -5.20
CA GLU A 143 11.87 9.49 -3.83
C GLU A 143 10.46 9.99 -3.44
N PHE A 144 9.46 9.27 -3.95
CA PHE A 144 8.06 9.47 -3.59
C PHE A 144 7.65 8.49 -2.50
N TYR A 145 7.28 8.97 -1.33
CA TYR A 145 6.76 8.14 -0.25
C TYR A 145 5.27 7.90 -0.41
N THR A 146 4.89 6.63 -0.33
CA THR A 146 3.49 6.20 -0.44
C THR A 146 2.73 6.54 0.85
N ARG A 147 1.45 6.93 0.72
CA ARG A 147 0.58 7.19 1.87
C ARG A 147 -0.08 5.89 2.33
N MET A 148 -0.26 5.74 3.65
CA MET A 148 -0.86 4.54 4.24
C MET A 148 -2.26 4.24 3.67
N GLU A 149 -3.09 5.27 3.52
CA GLU A 149 -4.46 5.12 3.00
C GLU A 149 -4.52 4.50 1.60
N ASP A 150 -3.52 4.78 0.75
CA ASP A 150 -3.45 4.23 -0.60
C ASP A 150 -3.04 2.75 -0.58
N VAL A 151 -2.12 2.37 0.31
CA VAL A 151 -1.71 0.97 0.52
C VAL A 151 -2.88 0.15 1.09
N GLU A 152 -3.55 0.65 2.14
CA GLU A 152 -4.69 -0.03 2.76
C GLU A 152 -5.83 -0.24 1.75
N LYS A 153 -6.13 0.78 0.95
CA LYS A 153 -7.17 0.73 -0.08
C LYS A 153 -6.86 -0.28 -1.18
N GLU A 154 -5.60 -0.44 -1.57
CA GLU A 154 -5.23 -1.47 -2.53
C GLU A 154 -5.24 -2.86 -1.91
N LEU A 155 -4.52 -3.06 -0.80
CA LEU A 155 -4.31 -4.38 -0.23
C LEU A 155 -5.59 -5.01 0.32
N SER A 156 -6.57 -4.20 0.76
CA SER A 156 -7.91 -4.68 1.16
C SER A 156 -8.73 -5.31 0.03
N MET A 157 -8.38 -5.07 -1.24
CA MET A 157 -9.03 -5.69 -2.39
C MET A 157 -8.60 -7.15 -2.62
N TYR A 158 -7.55 -7.60 -1.93
CA TYR A 158 -7.02 -8.95 -2.10
C TYR A 158 -7.53 -9.88 -0.99
N PRO A 159 -7.99 -11.12 -1.32
CA PRO A 159 -8.53 -12.03 -0.33
C PRO A 159 -7.52 -12.37 0.77
N ALA A 160 -7.93 -12.32 2.04
CA ALA A 160 -7.05 -12.58 3.19
C ALA A 160 -6.24 -13.89 3.08
N LYS A 161 -6.83 -14.92 2.45
CA LYS A 161 -6.20 -16.23 2.25
C LYS A 161 -4.89 -16.21 1.44
N ILE A 162 -4.63 -15.18 0.62
CA ILE A 162 -3.39 -15.14 -0.16
C ILE A 162 -2.16 -14.89 0.71
N TRP A 163 -2.36 -14.30 1.89
CA TRP A 163 -1.32 -13.88 2.82
C TRP A 163 -0.92 -14.96 3.83
N LYS A 164 -1.84 -15.90 4.11
CA LYS A 164 -1.64 -16.95 5.12
C LYS A 164 -0.37 -17.75 4.84
N ASP A 165 0.45 -17.90 5.87
CA ASP A 165 1.72 -18.65 5.87
C ASP A 165 2.71 -18.16 4.79
N LYS A 166 2.62 -16.90 4.37
CA LYS A 166 3.52 -16.30 3.37
C LYS A 166 4.60 -15.42 3.97
N VAL A 167 5.72 -15.39 3.26
CA VAL A 167 6.80 -14.42 3.44
C VAL A 167 6.56 -13.22 2.53
N VAL A 168 6.35 -12.05 3.13
CA VAL A 168 6.21 -10.78 2.42
C VAL A 168 7.54 -10.03 2.44
N PHE A 169 7.96 -9.51 1.28
CA PHE A 169 9.21 -8.77 1.12
C PHE A 169 8.95 -7.33 0.64
N CYS A 170 9.42 -6.35 1.41
CA CYS A 170 9.34 -4.92 1.09
C CYS A 170 10.77 -4.38 0.84
N ASN A 171 11.17 -4.28 -0.43
CA ASN A 171 12.59 -4.16 -0.78
C ASN A 171 13.04 -2.85 -1.44
N CYS A 172 12.20 -1.82 -1.46
CA CYS A 172 12.56 -0.54 -2.09
C CYS A 172 12.15 0.71 -1.31
N ASP A 173 11.20 0.62 -0.37
CA ASP A 173 10.90 1.73 0.53
C ASP A 173 11.72 1.63 1.83
N ASP A 174 11.72 2.69 2.64
CA ASP A 174 12.26 2.67 4.01
C ASP A 174 11.70 1.48 4.80
N ALA A 175 12.56 0.73 5.48
CA ALA A 175 12.12 -0.33 6.38
C ALA A 175 11.44 0.26 7.64
N ILE A 176 11.36 -0.52 8.72
CA ILE A 176 10.78 -0.03 9.99
C ILE A 176 11.81 0.81 10.74
N GLY A 177 11.53 2.10 10.88
CA GLY A 177 12.31 3.03 11.67
C GLY A 177 12.07 2.91 13.18
N VAL A 178 12.79 3.73 13.96
CA VAL A 178 12.78 3.69 15.44
C VAL A 178 11.42 4.11 16.01
N LYS A 179 10.78 5.12 15.41
CA LYS A 179 9.46 5.61 15.84
C LYS A 179 8.36 4.65 15.42
N ARG A 180 8.55 3.86 14.36
CA ARG A 180 7.57 2.90 13.82
C ARG A 180 6.27 3.59 13.43
N ASP A 181 6.39 4.75 12.82
CA ASP A 181 5.27 5.53 12.32
C ASP A 181 5.57 6.05 10.91
N TYR A 182 4.61 6.78 10.33
CA TYR A 182 4.71 7.27 8.95
C TYR A 182 5.84 8.30 8.74
N THR A 183 6.50 8.77 9.81
CA THR A 183 7.59 9.74 9.72
C THR A 183 8.91 9.08 9.34
N ASP A 184 9.11 7.80 9.69
CA ASP A 184 10.38 7.09 9.52
C ASP A 184 10.26 5.66 9.00
N SER A 185 9.06 5.24 8.59
CA SER A 185 8.80 3.89 8.08
C SER A 185 7.96 3.90 6.81
N SER A 186 8.18 2.93 5.91
CA SER A 186 7.34 2.73 4.72
C SER A 186 5.88 2.44 5.10
N ALA A 187 4.95 2.96 4.31
CA ALA A 187 3.54 2.58 4.39
C ALA A 187 3.33 1.08 4.20
N PHE A 188 4.07 0.42 3.28
CA PHE A 188 3.99 -1.03 3.09
C PHE A 188 4.49 -1.79 4.32
N ALA A 189 5.69 -1.44 4.80
CA ALA A 189 6.29 -2.10 5.96
C ALA A 189 5.38 -1.95 7.19
N LEU A 190 4.87 -0.75 7.44
CA LEU A 190 3.93 -0.48 8.53
C LEU A 190 2.61 -1.24 8.36
N TYR A 191 2.04 -1.31 7.16
CA TYR A 191 0.80 -2.05 6.92
C TYR A 191 0.95 -3.52 7.32
N PHE A 192 2.00 -4.18 6.84
CA PHE A 192 2.24 -5.59 7.16
C PHE A 192 2.66 -5.81 8.61
N LEU A 193 3.39 -4.85 9.22
CA LEU A 193 3.69 -4.90 10.64
C LEU A 193 2.42 -4.83 11.49
N LYS A 194 1.51 -3.89 11.17
CA LYS A 194 0.23 -3.71 11.86
C LYS A 194 -0.67 -4.93 11.75
N HIS A 195 -0.74 -5.54 10.57
CA HIS A 195 -1.68 -6.63 10.30
C HIS A 195 -1.05 -8.01 10.29
N PHE A 196 0.18 -8.16 10.83
CA PHE A 196 0.96 -9.39 10.76
C PHE A 196 0.17 -10.62 11.24
N PHE A 197 -0.42 -10.52 12.44
CA PHE A 197 -1.17 -11.61 13.06
C PHE A 197 -2.52 -11.84 12.37
N ARG A 198 -3.25 -10.78 12.04
CA ARG A 198 -4.55 -10.86 11.33
C ARG A 198 -4.44 -11.50 9.96
N LEU A 199 -3.39 -11.18 9.21
CA LEU A 199 -3.09 -11.77 7.89
C LEU A 199 -2.47 -13.17 8.00
N LYS A 200 -2.10 -13.61 9.21
CA LYS A 200 -1.41 -14.88 9.48
C LYS A 200 -0.14 -15.02 8.63
N LEU A 201 0.65 -13.95 8.57
CA LEU A 201 1.92 -13.96 7.85
C LEU A 201 2.90 -14.90 8.55
N LYS A 202 3.72 -15.60 7.75
CA LYS A 202 4.84 -16.39 8.28
C LYS A 202 5.98 -15.47 8.68
N LYS A 203 6.33 -14.56 7.76
CA LYS A 203 7.50 -13.68 7.89
C LYS A 203 7.28 -12.38 7.12
N LEU A 204 7.78 -11.27 7.66
CA LEU A 204 7.89 -9.99 6.96
C LEU A 204 9.38 -9.64 6.91
N ILE A 205 9.91 -9.36 5.72
CA ILE A 205 11.28 -8.89 5.52
C ILE A 205 11.19 -7.51 4.86
N CYS A 206 11.92 -6.53 5.40
CA CYS A 206 12.03 -5.19 4.84
C CYS A 206 13.51 -4.80 4.73
N THR A 207 13.92 -4.18 3.63
CA THR A 207 15.30 -3.71 3.45
C THR A 207 15.32 -2.20 3.35
N HIS A 208 16.19 -1.55 4.11
CA HIS A 208 16.40 -0.11 4.04
C HIS A 208 17.63 0.22 3.21
N TYR A 209 17.44 1.05 2.19
CA TYR A 209 18.51 1.54 1.34
C TYR A 209 19.17 2.77 1.98
N SER A 210 20.50 2.72 2.18
CA SER A 210 21.22 3.81 2.86
C SER A 210 21.71 4.93 1.94
N GLY A 211 21.31 4.95 0.66
CA GLY A 211 21.81 5.92 -0.30
C GLY A 211 23.23 5.61 -0.81
N LYS A 212 23.76 6.52 -1.64
CA LYS A 212 25.18 6.49 -2.05
C LYS A 212 26.05 6.97 -0.88
N VAL A 213 27.09 6.21 -0.60
CA VAL A 213 28.10 6.49 0.42
C VAL A 213 28.89 7.73 0.00
N ASP A 214 28.81 8.82 0.77
CA ASP A 214 29.74 9.94 0.63
C ASP A 214 31.15 9.50 1.05
N LEU A 215 32.20 10.07 0.45
CA LEU A 215 33.61 9.74 0.77
C LEU A 215 33.97 9.88 2.27
N PHE A 216 33.17 10.61 3.04
CA PHE A 216 33.35 10.85 4.47
C PHE A 216 32.47 9.96 5.37
N SER A 217 31.65 9.09 4.77
CA SER A 217 30.77 8.17 5.50
C SER A 217 31.37 6.77 5.60
N SER A 218 31.18 6.10 6.73
CA SER A 218 31.82 4.83 7.11
C SER A 218 31.33 3.59 6.32
N GLY A 219 31.00 3.74 5.03
CA GLY A 219 30.41 2.70 4.18
C GLY A 219 28.88 2.72 4.15
N PRO A 220 28.25 1.89 3.29
CA PRO A 220 26.80 1.77 3.23
C PRO A 220 26.25 1.22 4.55
N LYS A 221 25.13 1.75 5.02
CA LYS A 221 24.46 1.35 6.27
C LYS A 221 23.08 0.75 6.00
N GLY A 222 22.95 0.01 4.90
CA GLY A 222 21.72 -0.71 4.62
C GLY A 222 21.45 -1.70 5.75
N TYR A 223 20.18 -1.92 6.05
CA TYR A 223 19.79 -2.89 7.07
C TYR A 223 18.58 -3.68 6.64
N ILE A 224 18.43 -4.84 7.27
CA ILE A 224 17.33 -5.77 7.05
C ILE A 224 16.54 -5.83 8.35
N PHE A 225 15.24 -5.57 8.26
CA PHE A 225 14.29 -5.82 9.33
C PHE A 225 13.52 -7.10 9.01
N THR A 226 13.54 -8.06 9.92
CA THR A 226 12.81 -9.32 9.80
C THR A 226 11.87 -9.49 10.98
N LYS A 227 10.62 -9.83 10.70
CA LYS A 227 9.61 -10.21 11.70
C LYS A 227 9.11 -11.63 11.45
N GLU A 228 9.20 -12.49 12.47
CA GLU A 228 8.67 -13.86 12.48
C GLU A 228 7.88 -14.08 13.77
N GLY A 229 6.54 -14.15 13.66
CA GLY A 229 5.69 -14.09 14.83
C GLY A 229 5.85 -12.75 15.56
N ALA A 230 6.15 -12.82 16.86
CA ALA A 230 6.48 -11.63 17.63
C ALA A 230 7.96 -11.25 17.60
N ASN A 231 8.83 -12.15 17.15
CA ASN A 231 10.27 -11.90 17.11
C ASN A 231 10.59 -10.92 15.99
N GLU A 232 11.43 -9.94 16.32
CA GLU A 232 11.87 -8.91 15.39
C GLU A 232 13.39 -8.79 15.48
N ILE A 233 14.05 -8.80 14.33
CA ILE A 233 15.49 -8.79 14.19
C ILE A 233 15.87 -7.68 13.23
N ILE A 234 16.89 -6.89 13.60
CA ILE A 234 17.52 -5.92 12.70
C ILE A 234 18.96 -6.39 12.46
N GLU A 235 19.30 -6.59 11.20
CA GLU A 235 20.62 -6.98 10.77
C GLU A 235 21.23 -5.84 9.96
N THR A 236 22.50 -5.51 10.22
CA THR A 236 23.28 -4.54 9.45
C THR A 236 24.48 -5.26 8.81
N PRO A 237 24.27 -6.06 7.75
CA PRO A 237 25.35 -6.81 7.14
C PRO A 237 26.43 -5.86 6.61
N LYS A 238 27.69 -6.28 6.73
CA LYS A 238 28.82 -5.49 6.23
C LYS A 238 28.68 -5.29 4.72
N ASP A 239 28.97 -4.06 4.26
CA ASP A 239 28.93 -3.65 2.85
C ASP A 239 27.56 -3.78 2.16
N TYR A 240 26.48 -3.99 2.93
CA TYR A 240 25.13 -4.06 2.40
C TYR A 240 24.53 -2.67 2.20
N THR A 241 24.17 -2.34 0.96
CA THR A 241 23.60 -1.03 0.61
C THR A 241 22.10 -0.93 0.85
N GLY A 242 21.40 -2.08 0.93
CA GLY A 242 19.93 -2.12 0.92
C GLY A 242 19.30 -2.00 -0.47
N SER A 243 20.10 -1.96 -1.54
CA SER A 243 19.57 -1.87 -2.90
C SER A 243 18.85 -3.16 -3.28
N PHE A 244 17.76 -3.06 -4.05
CA PHE A 244 16.95 -4.21 -4.45
C PHE A 244 17.70 -5.24 -5.31
N ASP A 245 18.76 -4.80 -5.98
CA ASP A 245 19.62 -5.57 -6.90
C ASP A 245 20.92 -6.05 -6.25
N SER A 246 21.15 -5.76 -4.96
CA SER A 246 22.29 -6.31 -4.22
C SER A 246 22.14 -7.83 -4.06
N GLU A 247 23.27 -8.54 -3.97
CA GLU A 247 23.31 -10.00 -3.87
C GLU A 247 22.40 -10.53 -2.75
N LEU A 248 22.45 -9.91 -1.58
CA LEU A 248 21.62 -10.31 -0.43
C LEU A 248 20.12 -10.02 -0.65
N SER A 249 19.76 -8.89 -1.26
CA SER A 249 18.35 -8.61 -1.62
C SER A 249 17.82 -9.61 -2.65
N LEU A 250 18.64 -9.98 -3.64
CA LEU A 250 18.28 -10.99 -4.64
C LEU A 250 18.19 -12.37 -4.01
N LYS A 251 19.05 -12.71 -3.06
CA LYS A 251 18.98 -13.96 -2.30
C LYS A 251 17.66 -14.05 -1.53
N ILE A 252 17.32 -13.02 -0.76
CA ILE A 252 16.04 -12.95 -0.03
C ILE A 252 14.85 -13.08 -1.00
N LEU A 253 14.87 -12.35 -2.12
CA LEU A 253 13.82 -12.43 -3.13
C LEU A 253 13.64 -13.85 -3.66
N ASN A 254 14.73 -14.51 -4.04
CA ASN A 254 14.68 -15.80 -4.74
C ASN A 254 14.44 -16.97 -3.78
N GLU A 255 15.05 -16.96 -2.60
CA GLU A 255 15.07 -18.10 -1.67
C GLU A 255 13.95 -18.02 -0.61
N GLU A 256 13.64 -16.82 -0.10
CA GLU A 256 12.72 -16.68 1.04
C GLU A 256 11.36 -16.11 0.67
N ALA A 257 11.33 -15.07 -0.15
CA ALA A 257 10.11 -14.32 -0.43
C ALA A 257 9.05 -15.17 -1.14
N ASN A 258 7.78 -14.94 -0.81
CA ASN A 258 6.65 -15.46 -1.56
C ASN A 258 5.91 -14.35 -2.31
N ILE A 259 5.76 -13.17 -1.67
CA ILE A 259 5.07 -12.00 -2.21
C ILE A 259 5.95 -10.76 -2.00
N VAL A 260 6.15 -9.96 -3.04
CA VAL A 260 6.83 -8.66 -2.97
C VAL A 260 5.82 -7.54 -2.96
N CYS A 261 5.89 -6.64 -1.97
CA CYS A 261 4.99 -5.49 -1.87
C CYS A 261 5.78 -4.22 -1.55
N THR A 262 5.88 -3.27 -2.48
CA THR A 262 6.71 -2.07 -2.31
C THR A 262 6.40 -0.98 -3.34
N ASN A 263 6.91 0.23 -3.11
CA ASN A 263 7.01 1.29 -4.13
C ASN A 263 8.46 1.38 -4.67
N PRO A 264 8.79 0.73 -5.79
CA PRO A 264 10.12 0.84 -6.39
C PRO A 264 10.37 2.22 -7.00
N PRO A 265 11.64 2.66 -7.10
CA PRO A 265 11.98 3.91 -7.79
C PRO A 265 11.58 3.85 -9.27
N PHE A 266 10.83 4.85 -9.74
CA PHE A 266 10.23 4.82 -11.08
C PHE A 266 11.29 4.85 -12.20
N SER A 267 12.44 5.49 -11.98
CA SER A 267 13.56 5.49 -12.94
C SER A 267 14.19 4.12 -13.17
N LYS A 268 14.13 3.22 -12.18
CA LYS A 268 14.64 1.85 -12.30
C LYS A 268 13.54 0.82 -12.59
N ALA A 269 12.36 1.25 -13.03
CA ALA A 269 11.24 0.35 -13.25
C ALA A 269 11.56 -0.80 -14.23
N ILE A 270 12.31 -0.54 -15.31
CA ILE A 270 12.64 -1.60 -16.29
C ILE A 270 13.44 -2.73 -15.64
N GLU A 271 14.53 -2.38 -14.94
CA GLU A 271 15.41 -3.33 -14.24
C GLU A 271 14.65 -4.08 -13.14
N TYR A 272 13.91 -3.33 -12.30
CA TYR A 272 13.19 -3.89 -11.18
C TYR A 272 12.11 -4.90 -11.62
N TRP A 273 11.39 -4.58 -12.70
CA TRP A 273 10.37 -5.47 -13.23
C TRP A 273 10.96 -6.73 -13.86
N ASP A 274 12.07 -6.62 -14.57
CA ASP A 274 12.77 -7.78 -15.13
C ASP A 274 13.18 -8.76 -14.02
N ILE A 275 13.74 -8.24 -12.91
CA ILE A 275 14.08 -9.03 -11.71
C ILE A 275 12.83 -9.71 -11.14
N LEU A 276 11.74 -8.98 -10.91
CA LEU A 276 10.51 -9.55 -10.34
C LEU A 276 9.89 -10.62 -11.24
N ILE A 277 9.79 -10.38 -12.54
CA ILE A 277 9.22 -11.35 -13.49
C ILE A 277 10.09 -12.61 -13.55
N LYS A 278 11.43 -12.48 -13.57
CA LYS A 278 12.36 -13.62 -13.55
C LYS A 278 12.28 -14.43 -12.27
N SER A 279 12.09 -13.78 -11.13
CA SER A 279 11.95 -14.44 -9.81
C SER A 279 10.71 -15.35 -9.72
N LYS A 280 9.71 -15.14 -10.59
CA LYS A 280 8.39 -15.81 -10.60
C LYS A 280 7.60 -15.63 -9.29
N LYS A 281 8.04 -14.75 -8.38
CA LYS A 281 7.34 -14.45 -7.13
C LYS A 281 6.06 -13.68 -7.40
N LYS A 282 5.12 -13.75 -6.45
CA LYS A 282 3.94 -12.89 -6.51
C LYS A 282 4.32 -11.47 -6.12
N PHE A 283 3.60 -10.47 -6.63
CA PHE A 283 3.88 -9.09 -6.26
C PHE A 283 2.67 -8.17 -6.38
N ILE A 284 2.68 -7.10 -5.59
CA ILE A 284 1.80 -5.92 -5.69
C ILE A 284 2.71 -4.71 -5.48
N ILE A 285 2.99 -3.98 -6.56
CA ILE A 285 3.96 -2.86 -6.56
C ILE A 285 3.33 -1.60 -7.12
N ILE A 286 3.93 -0.45 -6.86
CA ILE A 286 3.52 0.81 -7.50
C ILE A 286 4.48 1.12 -8.67
N SER A 287 3.95 1.68 -9.75
CA SER A 287 4.78 2.24 -10.81
C SER A 287 4.02 3.36 -11.53
N ASN A 288 4.66 3.98 -12.51
CA ASN A 288 4.06 5.07 -13.26
C ASN A 288 2.80 4.61 -14.03
N VAL A 289 1.78 5.46 -14.14
CA VAL A 289 0.54 5.15 -14.89
C VAL A 289 0.75 4.82 -16.38
N THR A 290 1.89 5.21 -16.95
CA THR A 290 2.22 5.00 -18.37
C THR A 290 2.76 3.61 -18.68
N ILE A 291 3.01 2.77 -17.68
CA ILE A 291 3.56 1.42 -17.84
C ILE A 291 2.81 0.58 -18.90
N PRO A 292 1.46 0.53 -18.95
CA PRO A 292 0.77 -0.30 -19.94
C PRO A 292 0.98 0.07 -21.41
N ILE A 293 1.44 1.30 -21.68
CA ILE A 293 1.68 1.80 -23.05
C ILE A 293 3.16 1.96 -23.36
N SER A 294 4.04 1.57 -22.44
CA SER A 294 5.49 1.66 -22.62
C SER A 294 6.02 0.38 -23.25
N THR A 295 6.81 0.53 -24.32
CA THR A 295 7.37 -0.58 -25.09
C THR A 295 8.08 -1.64 -24.24
N ALA A 296 8.74 -1.23 -23.14
CA ALA A 296 9.45 -2.16 -22.26
C ALA A 296 8.51 -3.13 -21.50
N PHE A 297 7.24 -2.75 -21.29
CA PHE A 297 6.32 -3.48 -20.42
C PHE A 297 5.14 -4.10 -21.17
N ILE A 298 4.77 -3.57 -22.34
CA ILE A 298 3.72 -4.11 -23.22
C ILE A 298 3.81 -5.65 -23.36
N PRO A 299 5.00 -6.26 -23.60
CA PRO A 299 5.11 -7.71 -23.71
C PRO A 299 4.63 -8.48 -22.46
N TYR A 300 4.73 -7.91 -21.26
CA TYR A 300 4.25 -8.54 -20.03
C TYR A 300 2.71 -8.57 -19.95
N PHE A 301 2.04 -7.52 -20.41
CA PHE A 301 0.58 -7.47 -20.51
C PHE A 301 0.07 -8.44 -21.58
N MET A 302 0.69 -8.44 -22.78
CA MET A 302 0.33 -9.36 -23.87
C MET A 302 0.45 -10.83 -23.44
N LYS A 303 1.53 -11.19 -22.73
CA LYS A 303 1.77 -12.55 -22.24
C LYS A 303 1.01 -12.88 -20.95
N LYS A 304 0.10 -12.00 -20.50
CA LYS A 304 -0.67 -12.14 -19.25
C LYS A 304 0.20 -12.48 -18.04
N LYS A 305 1.43 -11.95 -18.00
CA LYS A 305 2.34 -12.11 -16.87
C LYS A 305 2.01 -11.16 -15.73
N MET A 306 1.21 -10.13 -16.01
CA MET A 306 0.76 -9.19 -15.01
C MET A 306 -0.43 -8.33 -15.46
N TRP A 307 -0.95 -7.54 -14.53
CA TRP A 307 -2.13 -6.69 -14.65
C TRP A 307 -1.93 -5.37 -13.93
N ALA A 308 -2.74 -4.38 -14.32
CA ALA A 308 -3.02 -3.23 -13.47
C ALA A 308 -3.61 -3.71 -12.13
N GLY A 309 -3.20 -3.13 -11.00
CA GLY A 309 -3.85 -3.30 -9.70
C GLY A 309 -5.18 -2.55 -9.64
N TYR A 310 -5.83 -2.47 -8.48
CA TYR A 310 -7.17 -1.86 -8.38
C TYR A 310 -7.13 -0.34 -8.39
N ASN A 311 -6.11 0.27 -7.77
CA ASN A 311 -6.08 1.69 -7.45
C ASN A 311 -4.98 2.47 -8.17
N SER A 312 -5.27 3.75 -8.41
CA SER A 312 -4.28 4.74 -8.89
C SER A 312 -3.92 5.64 -7.72
N ILE A 313 -2.72 6.19 -7.73
CA ILE A 313 -2.23 7.13 -6.73
C ILE A 313 -1.83 8.41 -7.45
N ASP A 314 -2.42 9.53 -7.03
CA ASP A 314 -2.16 10.86 -7.59
C ASP A 314 -1.41 11.77 -6.60
N GLU A 315 -1.23 11.33 -5.35
CA GLU A 315 -0.59 12.08 -4.27
C GLU A 315 0.37 11.20 -3.47
N TYR A 316 1.58 11.71 -3.25
CA TYR A 316 2.68 11.08 -2.52
C TYR A 316 3.22 12.09 -1.51
N LEU A 317 4.17 11.67 -0.68
CA LEU A 317 4.92 12.58 0.19
C LEU A 317 6.37 12.67 -0.29
N ASN A 318 6.98 13.85 -0.21
CA ASN A 318 8.43 13.99 -0.40
C ASN A 318 9.21 13.63 0.88
N GLN A 319 10.54 13.71 0.85
CA GLN A 319 11.40 13.51 2.04
C GLN A 319 11.01 14.36 3.25
N LYS A 320 10.46 15.55 3.05
CA LYS A 320 9.97 16.44 4.12
C LYS A 320 8.54 16.10 4.58
N ARG A 321 7.97 14.98 4.10
CA ARG A 321 6.60 14.52 4.36
C ARG A 321 5.52 15.51 3.91
N ILE A 322 5.80 16.31 2.89
CA ILE A 322 4.84 17.25 2.30
C ILE A 322 4.13 16.57 1.12
N PRO A 323 2.79 16.67 1.02
CA PRO A 323 2.05 16.17 -0.13
C PRO A 323 2.53 16.77 -1.45
N ILE A 324 2.82 15.89 -2.39
CA ILE A 324 3.22 16.20 -3.76
C ILE A 324 2.45 15.32 -4.73
N ARG A 325 2.31 15.77 -5.98
CA ARG A 325 1.57 15.02 -7.00
C ARG A 325 2.51 14.28 -7.92
N ALA A 326 2.27 12.99 -8.07
CA ALA A 326 2.86 12.15 -9.10
C ALA A 326 1.80 11.15 -9.58
N ALA A 327 1.92 10.66 -10.81
CA ALA A 327 0.93 9.77 -11.40
C ALA A 327 1.42 8.32 -11.32
N GLY A 328 0.93 7.58 -10.33
CA GLY A 328 1.20 6.15 -10.20
C GLY A 328 -0.04 5.27 -10.19
N HIS A 329 0.21 3.97 -10.30
CA HIS A 329 -0.80 2.93 -10.27
C HIS A 329 -0.19 1.69 -9.64
N PHE A 330 -1.02 0.90 -8.95
CA PHE A 330 -0.60 -0.41 -8.49
C PHE A 330 -0.51 -1.37 -9.68
N PHE A 331 0.41 -2.33 -9.64
CA PHE A 331 0.56 -3.38 -10.63
C PHE A 331 0.81 -4.70 -9.92
N THR A 332 0.30 -5.79 -10.49
CA THR A 332 0.33 -7.09 -9.82
C THR A 332 0.34 -8.25 -10.79
N ASN A 333 0.85 -9.39 -10.35
CA ASN A 333 0.66 -10.69 -10.99
C ASN A 333 -0.25 -11.63 -10.17
N PHE A 334 -1.18 -11.06 -9.39
CA PHE A 334 -2.38 -11.76 -8.93
C PHE A 334 -3.53 -11.60 -9.94
N PRO A 335 -4.30 -12.67 -10.22
CA PRO A 335 -5.51 -12.54 -11.01
C PRO A 335 -6.45 -11.50 -10.40
N ILE A 336 -6.86 -10.53 -11.22
CA ILE A 336 -7.79 -9.48 -10.81
C ILE A 336 -9.23 -10.01 -10.94
N LYS A 337 -10.05 -9.77 -9.92
CA LYS A 337 -11.48 -10.10 -9.93
C LYS A 337 -12.29 -8.85 -9.63
N ASP A 338 -13.45 -8.72 -10.26
CA ASP A 338 -14.44 -7.69 -9.93
C ASP A 338 -13.88 -6.26 -9.86
N ARG A 339 -12.96 -5.91 -10.79
CA ARG A 339 -12.29 -4.61 -10.81
C ARG A 339 -13.33 -3.49 -10.77
N PRO A 340 -13.42 -2.69 -9.68
CA PRO A 340 -14.48 -1.69 -9.54
C PRO A 340 -14.45 -0.60 -10.61
N LYS A 341 -13.29 -0.39 -11.25
CA LYS A 341 -13.08 0.61 -12.30
C LYS A 341 -13.59 0.19 -13.68
N ILE A 342 -13.99 -1.07 -13.89
CA ILE A 342 -14.60 -1.50 -15.16
C ILE A 342 -15.84 -0.67 -15.47
N LYS A 343 -16.61 -0.25 -14.44
CA LYS A 343 -17.78 0.65 -14.60
C LYS A 343 -17.47 1.99 -15.26
N HIS A 344 -16.20 2.39 -15.35
CA HIS A 344 -15.79 3.60 -16.05
C HIS A 344 -15.58 3.39 -17.54
N LEU A 345 -15.47 2.15 -18.01
CA LEU A 345 -15.45 1.78 -19.42
C LEU A 345 -16.87 1.88 -19.98
N LYS A 346 -16.98 2.43 -21.18
CA LYS A 346 -18.25 2.64 -21.89
C LYS A 346 -18.22 1.78 -23.14
N PHE A 347 -18.72 0.56 -23.02
CA PHE A 347 -18.87 -0.37 -24.15
C PHE A 347 -20.11 0.04 -24.96
N THR A 348 -19.90 0.51 -26.18
CA THR A 348 -20.98 1.02 -27.03
C THR A 348 -20.64 0.81 -28.50
N PRO A 349 -21.63 0.70 -29.41
CA PRO A 349 -21.36 0.66 -30.85
C PRO A 349 -20.57 1.88 -31.31
N LEU A 350 -19.65 1.69 -32.26
CA LEU A 350 -18.71 2.71 -32.72
C LEU A 350 -19.44 4.00 -33.12
N LYS A 351 -20.54 3.89 -33.87
CA LYS A 351 -21.35 5.04 -34.33
C LYS A 351 -22.00 5.84 -33.20
N GLN A 352 -22.08 5.31 -31.99
CA GLN A 352 -22.65 5.97 -30.82
C GLN A 352 -21.58 6.64 -29.95
N ILE A 353 -20.30 6.46 -30.27
CA ILE A 353 -19.21 7.18 -29.60
C ILE A 353 -19.23 8.64 -30.11
N PRO A 354 -19.20 9.65 -29.23
CA PRO A 354 -19.14 11.04 -29.68
C PRO A 354 -17.90 11.30 -30.55
N ASN A 355 -18.07 12.02 -31.66
CA ASN A 355 -17.01 12.30 -32.65
C ASN A 355 -15.72 12.89 -32.02
N GLU A 356 -15.83 13.65 -30.92
CA GLU A 356 -14.66 14.19 -30.21
C GLU A 356 -13.76 13.12 -29.57
N TYR A 357 -14.32 11.94 -29.28
CA TYR A 357 -13.64 10.77 -28.70
C TYR A 357 -13.46 9.62 -29.68
N GLN A 358 -13.89 9.77 -30.93
CA GLN A 358 -13.73 8.80 -32.00
C GLN A 358 -13.07 9.50 -33.20
N LYS A 359 -11.74 9.46 -33.23
CA LYS A 359 -10.95 10.11 -34.28
C LYS A 359 -10.20 9.08 -35.08
N TYR A 360 -9.87 9.41 -36.33
CA TYR A 360 -8.92 8.64 -37.11
C TYR A 360 -7.65 9.47 -37.25
N ASP A 361 -6.52 8.79 -37.17
CA ASP A 361 -5.23 9.40 -37.41
C ASP A 361 -4.89 9.36 -38.91
N ASP A 362 -3.76 9.95 -39.30
CA ASP A 362 -3.36 10.08 -40.71
C ASP A 362 -3.18 8.72 -41.42
N ASN A 363 -3.00 7.63 -40.65
CA ASN A 363 -2.89 6.27 -41.15
C ASN A 363 -4.24 5.51 -41.16
N GLY A 364 -5.35 6.18 -40.83
CA GLY A 364 -6.67 5.57 -40.73
C GLY A 364 -6.86 4.70 -39.48
N THR A 365 -5.99 4.81 -38.46
CA THR A 365 -6.17 4.07 -37.21
C THR A 365 -7.17 4.78 -36.31
N LEU A 366 -8.18 4.03 -35.85
CA LEU A 366 -9.17 4.54 -34.90
C LEU A 366 -8.51 4.84 -33.55
N LEU A 367 -8.71 6.06 -33.05
CA LEU A 367 -8.31 6.53 -31.73
C LEU A 367 -9.56 6.72 -30.88
N VAL A 368 -9.64 6.02 -29.74
CA VAL A 368 -10.73 6.19 -28.77
C VAL A 368 -10.25 6.73 -27.44
N ASP A 369 -11.02 7.67 -26.89
CA ASP A 369 -10.70 8.38 -25.64
C ASP A 369 -11.85 8.34 -24.63
N ASN A 370 -11.63 8.92 -23.45
CA ASN A 370 -12.62 9.06 -22.39
C ASN A 370 -13.31 7.73 -21.97
N ASN A 371 -12.54 6.64 -22.02
CA ASN A 371 -12.96 5.26 -21.72
C ASN A 371 -14.06 4.69 -22.62
N PHE A 372 -14.33 5.29 -23.78
CA PHE A 372 -15.16 4.63 -24.80
C PHE A 372 -14.42 3.43 -25.38
N ILE A 373 -15.11 2.30 -25.50
CA ILE A 373 -14.63 1.06 -26.10
C ILE A 373 -15.67 0.58 -27.11
N PRO A 374 -15.37 0.56 -28.42
CA PRO A 374 -16.30 0.08 -29.43
C PRO A 374 -16.49 -1.43 -29.29
N ASN A 375 -17.73 -1.90 -29.15
CA ASN A 375 -18.03 -3.34 -28.95
C ASN A 375 -18.36 -4.10 -30.25
N ASP A 376 -18.47 -3.38 -31.36
CA ASP A 376 -18.80 -3.80 -32.72
C ASP A 376 -17.66 -3.49 -33.73
N TYR A 377 -16.44 -3.25 -33.24
CA TYR A 377 -15.27 -2.94 -34.06
C TYR A 377 -14.17 -3.99 -33.85
N ASP A 378 -13.97 -4.85 -34.84
CA ASP A 378 -13.07 -6.01 -34.74
C ASP A 378 -11.61 -5.69 -35.11
N ALA A 379 -11.37 -4.60 -35.83
CA ALA A 379 -10.02 -4.19 -36.20
C ALA A 379 -9.27 -3.57 -35.01
N PRO A 380 -7.92 -3.59 -35.00
CA PRO A 380 -7.13 -2.89 -33.99
C PRO A 380 -7.44 -1.40 -33.91
N PHE A 381 -7.53 -0.87 -32.68
CA PHE A 381 -7.72 0.55 -32.40
C PHE A 381 -6.87 1.02 -31.21
N ALA A 382 -6.54 2.31 -31.18
CA ALA A 382 -5.59 2.88 -30.25
C ALA A 382 -6.26 3.47 -29.00
N VAL A 383 -5.84 3.00 -27.82
CA VAL A 383 -6.31 3.49 -26.52
C VAL A 383 -5.17 4.10 -25.71
N SER A 384 -5.53 4.98 -24.77
CA SER A 384 -4.59 5.48 -23.76
C SER A 384 -4.36 4.43 -22.66
N ALA A 385 -3.35 4.65 -21.81
CA ALA A 385 -3.11 3.78 -20.65
C ALA A 385 -4.35 3.64 -19.76
N ARG A 386 -5.20 4.67 -19.68
CA ARG A 386 -6.35 4.72 -18.77
C ARG A 386 -7.35 3.59 -19.01
N GLN A 387 -7.61 3.22 -20.26
CA GLN A 387 -8.49 2.10 -20.60
C GLN A 387 -7.91 0.77 -20.08
N ILE A 388 -6.60 0.58 -20.20
CA ILE A 388 -5.91 -0.59 -19.66
C ILE A 388 -5.99 -0.61 -18.12
N LEU A 389 -5.71 0.52 -17.46
CA LEU A 389 -5.80 0.63 -16.00
C LEU A 389 -7.23 0.42 -15.45
N ASN A 390 -8.25 0.74 -16.25
CA ASN A 390 -9.65 0.51 -15.91
C ASN A 390 -10.13 -0.91 -16.22
N GLY A 391 -9.27 -1.73 -16.84
CA GLY A 391 -9.47 -3.17 -16.98
C GLY A 391 -10.09 -3.61 -18.30
N VAL A 392 -9.82 -2.91 -19.39
CA VAL A 392 -10.36 -3.31 -20.71
C VAL A 392 -9.85 -4.69 -21.13
N LEU A 393 -8.65 -5.09 -20.71
CA LEU A 393 -8.07 -6.39 -21.04
C LEU A 393 -8.79 -7.56 -20.36
N GLU A 394 -9.40 -7.30 -19.21
CA GLU A 394 -10.27 -8.22 -18.49
C GLU A 394 -11.67 -8.31 -19.11
N CYS A 395 -11.99 -7.43 -20.07
CA CYS A 395 -13.31 -7.33 -20.71
C CYS A 395 -13.32 -7.89 -22.15
N GLY A 396 -12.45 -8.85 -22.46
CA GLY A 396 -12.42 -9.49 -23.79
C GLY A 396 -11.65 -8.73 -24.86
N TYR A 397 -10.67 -7.91 -24.47
CA TYR A 397 -9.75 -7.22 -25.39
C TYR A 397 -8.31 -7.63 -25.11
N GLU A 398 -7.47 -7.57 -26.13
CA GLU A 398 -6.04 -7.87 -26.03
C GLU A 398 -5.20 -6.80 -26.72
N ILE A 399 -3.95 -6.67 -26.28
CA ILE A 399 -2.96 -5.82 -26.95
C ILE A 399 -2.39 -6.59 -28.16
N VAL A 400 -2.31 -5.93 -29.31
CA VAL A 400 -1.96 -6.59 -30.60
C VAL A 400 -0.56 -6.27 -31.12
N SER A 401 0.11 -5.28 -30.51
CA SER A 401 1.44 -4.84 -30.92
C SER A 401 2.37 -4.83 -29.72
N GLN A 402 3.61 -5.30 -29.91
CA GLN A 402 4.65 -5.26 -28.87
C GLN A 402 5.25 -3.86 -28.65
N LYS A 403 4.92 -2.90 -29.52
CA LYS A 403 5.43 -1.53 -29.47
C LYS A 403 4.30 -0.55 -29.15
N GLN A 404 4.65 0.54 -28.46
CA GLN A 404 3.75 1.68 -28.30
C GLN A 404 3.32 2.22 -29.69
N TYR A 405 2.11 2.76 -29.77
CA TYR A 405 1.57 3.41 -30.95
C TYR A 405 1.66 4.94 -30.82
N THR A 406 2.19 5.63 -31.83
CA THR A 406 2.26 7.09 -31.86
C THR A 406 1.39 7.62 -32.99
N PRO A 407 0.16 8.09 -32.70
CA PRO A 407 -0.72 8.61 -33.74
C PRO A 407 -0.20 9.92 -34.33
N LEU A 408 -0.46 10.11 -35.62
CA LEU A 408 -0.21 11.34 -36.36
C LEU A 408 -1.56 11.98 -36.70
N ILE A 409 -1.73 13.26 -36.36
CA ILE A 409 -2.89 14.04 -36.80
C ILE A 409 -2.33 15.29 -37.46
N GLU A 410 -2.62 15.48 -38.75
CA GLU A 410 -2.06 16.56 -39.56
C GLU A 410 -0.52 16.54 -39.53
N ASN A 411 0.07 15.36 -39.68
CA ASN A 411 1.52 15.08 -39.59
C ASN A 411 2.15 15.42 -38.23
N LYS A 412 1.36 15.72 -37.19
CA LYS A 412 1.86 16.02 -35.85
C LYS A 412 1.68 14.82 -34.92
N GLN A 413 2.78 14.42 -34.28
CA GLN A 413 2.76 13.38 -33.26
C GLN A 413 1.86 13.77 -32.09
N LYS A 414 1.00 12.84 -31.69
CA LYS A 414 0.14 12.96 -30.51
C LYS A 414 0.62 12.03 -29.39
N PHE A 415 -0.07 12.07 -28.25
CA PHE A 415 0.26 11.24 -27.10
C PHE A 415 0.28 9.76 -27.47
N LYS A 416 1.29 9.06 -26.95
CA LYS A 416 1.50 7.63 -27.14
C LYS A 416 0.31 6.81 -26.62
N ARG A 417 0.03 5.72 -27.30
CA ARG A 417 -1.09 4.81 -27.10
C ARG A 417 -0.62 3.36 -27.19
N VAL A 418 -1.55 2.42 -27.01
CA VAL A 418 -1.38 1.01 -27.37
C VAL A 418 -2.53 0.59 -28.27
N LEU A 419 -2.26 -0.31 -29.20
CA LEU A 419 -3.29 -0.92 -30.04
C LEU A 419 -3.91 -2.10 -29.31
N ILE A 420 -5.23 -2.10 -29.20
CA ILE A 420 -6.01 -3.24 -28.70
C ILE A 420 -7.01 -3.70 -29.75
N GLN A 421 -7.45 -4.95 -29.65
CA GLN A 421 -8.56 -5.50 -30.42
C GLN A 421 -9.43 -6.40 -29.54
N LYS A 422 -10.65 -6.67 -29.99
CA LYS A 422 -11.52 -7.67 -29.35
C LYS A 422 -10.94 -9.06 -29.56
N ILE A 423 -10.89 -9.86 -28.50
CA ILE A 423 -10.46 -11.26 -28.59
C ILE A 423 -11.52 -12.00 -29.42
N LYS A 424 -11.09 -12.68 -30.49
CA LYS A 424 -11.97 -13.54 -31.28
C LYS A 424 -12.29 -14.77 -30.43
N GLU A 425 -13.59 -15.03 -30.22
CA GLU A 425 -14.02 -16.32 -29.69
C GLU A 425 -13.72 -17.38 -30.76
N ASN A 426 -12.87 -18.35 -30.41
CA ASN A 426 -12.54 -19.49 -31.28
C ASN A 426 -13.67 -20.52 -31.26
#